data_AF-A0A843RI90-F1
#
_entry.id   AF-A0A843RI90-F1
#
_cell.length_a   1.000
_cell.length_b   1.000
_cell.length_c   1.000
_cell.angle_alpha   90.00
_cell.angle_beta   90.00
_cell.angle_gamma   90.00
#
_symmetry.space_group_name_H-M   'P 1'
#
loop_
_entity.id
_entity.type
_entity.pdbx_description
1 polymer ?
#
loop_
_entity_poly.entity_id
_entity_poly.type
_entity_poly.pdbx_seq_one_letter_code
_entity_poly.pdbx_strand_id
1 'polypeptide(L)'
;MAPFRVDGSDAAAEAAKAQGRDLLPRLQPRAIGVCYSPAFNEPAEVEAEAVYLCEGGRLERQDEDFFWNGCSLTQPNRINYVCFPPDKAKRLSTSDSPKP
;
A
#
# COMPACT_ATOMS: atom_id res chain seq x y z
N MET A 1 -32.14 11.02 32.33
CA MET A 1 -31.21 9.90 32.58
C MET A 1 -30.07 10.04 31.59
N ALA A 2 -28.87 10.43 32.01
CA ALA A 2 -27.71 10.51 31.11
C ALA A 2 -26.98 9.15 31.10
N PRO A 3 -26.44 8.68 29.96
CA PRO A 3 -25.70 7.42 29.91
C PRO A 3 -24.40 7.53 30.72
N PHE A 4 -24.09 6.48 31.47
CA PHE A 4 -22.83 6.35 32.19
C PHE A 4 -21.74 5.84 31.21
N ARG A 5 -20.55 6.45 31.28
CA ARG A 5 -19.38 5.98 30.54
C ARG A 5 -18.71 4.85 31.33
N VAL A 6 -18.32 3.79 30.62
CA VAL A 6 -17.56 2.67 31.19
C VAL A 6 -16.25 2.59 30.41
N ASP A 7 -15.14 2.59 31.13
CA ASP A 7 -13.82 2.39 30.52
C ASP A 7 -13.61 0.90 30.20
N GLY A 8 -13.04 0.64 29.02
CA GLY A 8 -12.69 -0.70 28.60
C GLY A 8 -11.57 -1.29 29.44
N SER A 9 -11.57 -2.61 29.64
CA SER A 9 -10.50 -3.29 30.38
C SER A 9 -9.19 -3.26 29.60
N ASP A 10 -8.10 -2.82 30.23
CA ASP A 10 -6.74 -2.88 29.67
C ASP A 10 -6.37 -4.31 29.25
N ALA A 11 -6.79 -5.31 30.03
CA ALA A 11 -6.55 -6.72 29.71
C ALA A 11 -7.27 -7.15 28.43
N ALA A 12 -8.48 -6.65 28.19
CA ALA A 12 -9.21 -6.90 26.95
C ALA A 12 -8.55 -6.21 25.75
N ALA A 13 -8.02 -5.00 25.94
CA ALA A 13 -7.29 -4.28 24.91
C ALA A 13 -5.98 -5.01 24.52
N GLU A 14 -5.21 -5.49 25.50
CA GLU A 14 -3.98 -6.24 25.25
C GLU A 14 -4.25 -7.61 24.62
N ALA A 15 -5.32 -8.31 25.04
CA ALA A 15 -5.74 -9.56 24.41
C ALA A 15 -6.15 -9.36 22.94
N ALA A 16 -6.89 -8.28 22.64
CA ALA A 16 -7.28 -7.93 21.28
C ALA A 16 -6.07 -7.59 20.40
N LYS A 17 -5.08 -6.86 20.94
CA LYS A 17 -3.81 -6.59 20.26
C LYS A 17 -3.06 -7.88 19.95
N ALA A 18 -2.95 -8.78 20.92
CA ALA A 18 -2.25 -10.05 20.75
C ALA A 18 -2.91 -10.93 19.67
N GLN A 19 -4.24 -11.07 19.69
CA GLN A 19 -4.99 -11.83 18.68
C GLN A 19 -4.94 -11.17 17.30
N GLY A 20 -4.94 -9.84 17.24
CA GLY A 20 -4.82 -9.09 15.99
C GLY A 20 -3.49 -9.30 15.26
N ARG A 21 -2.42 -9.71 15.95
CA ARG A 21 -1.09 -9.94 15.34
C ARG A 21 -1.08 -11.11 14.36
N ASP A 22 -1.84 -12.17 14.64
CA ASP A 22 -1.84 -13.40 13.85
C ASP A 22 -2.95 -13.42 12.77
N LEU A 23 -3.92 -12.50 12.87
CA LEU A 23 -5.05 -12.41 11.95
C LEU A 23 -4.76 -11.58 10.69
N LEU A 24 -3.63 -10.88 10.63
CA LEU A 24 -3.28 -10.05 9.49
C LEU A 24 -2.41 -10.84 8.51
N PRO A 25 -2.86 -11.06 7.25
CA PRO A 25 -2.05 -11.77 6.28
C PRO A 25 -0.72 -11.06 6.09
N ARG A 26 0.39 -11.80 6.13
CA ARG A 26 1.70 -11.30 5.68
C ARG A 26 1.49 -10.79 4.26
N LEU A 27 1.53 -9.48 4.08
CA LEU A 27 1.32 -8.85 2.79
C LEU A 27 2.48 -9.30 1.90
N GLN A 28 2.22 -10.30 1.05
CA GLN A 28 3.24 -10.82 0.14
C GLN A 28 3.64 -9.73 -0.86
N PRO A 29 4.89 -9.75 -1.35
CA PRO A 29 5.27 -8.88 -2.46
C PRO A 29 4.28 -9.05 -3.61
N ARG A 30 3.83 -7.93 -4.18
CA ARG A 30 2.89 -7.92 -5.31
C ARG A 30 3.53 -7.25 -6.52
N ALA A 31 3.33 -7.83 -7.70
CA ALA A 31 3.67 -7.18 -8.95
C ALA A 31 2.59 -6.14 -9.29
N ILE A 32 3.01 -4.94 -9.64
CA ILE A 32 2.16 -3.89 -10.17
C ILE A 32 2.71 -3.47 -11.54
N GLY A 33 1.83 -3.06 -12.44
CA GLY A 33 2.20 -2.53 -13.75
C GLY A 33 1.51 -1.21 -13.99
N VAL A 34 2.24 -0.24 -14.53
CA VAL A 34 1.71 1.08 -14.89
C VAL A 34 1.80 1.25 -16.39
N CYS A 35 0.65 1.44 -17.04
CA CYS A 35 0.58 1.77 -18.46
C CYS A 35 0.88 3.25 -18.66
N TYR A 36 1.72 3.58 -19.63
CA TYR A 36 2.09 4.95 -19.92
C TYR A 36 2.35 5.20 -21.40
N SER A 37 2.32 6.48 -21.78
CA SER A 37 2.78 6.94 -23.09
C SER A 37 3.80 8.05 -22.90
N PRO A 38 5.01 7.96 -23.47
CA PRO A 38 5.97 9.06 -23.49
C PRO A 38 5.42 10.34 -24.15
N ALA A 39 4.32 10.24 -24.91
CA ALA A 39 3.67 11.40 -25.51
C ALA A 39 2.77 12.18 -24.53
N PHE A 40 2.35 11.57 -23.42
CA PHE A 40 1.38 12.14 -22.48
C PHE A 40 1.83 12.10 -21.02
N ASN A 41 2.83 11.29 -20.68
CA ASN A 41 3.26 11.05 -19.31
C ASN A 41 4.76 11.27 -19.17
N GLU A 42 5.14 12.03 -18.15
CA GLU A 42 6.53 12.15 -17.74
C GLU A 42 6.94 10.94 -16.89
N PRO A 43 8.20 10.47 -16.94
CA PRO A 43 8.66 9.33 -16.14
C PRO A 43 8.39 9.49 -14.64
N ALA A 44 8.50 10.72 -14.13
CA ALA A 44 8.22 11.03 -12.73
C ALA A 44 6.75 10.83 -12.34
N GLU A 45 5.81 11.05 -13.27
CA GLU A 45 4.38 10.81 -13.03
C GLU A 45 4.07 9.31 -12.94
N VAL A 46 4.72 8.53 -13.79
CA VAL A 46 4.59 7.06 -13.80
C VAL A 46 5.13 6.46 -12.50
N GLU A 47 6.26 6.97 -11.99
CA GLU A 47 6.81 6.56 -10.70
C GLU A 47 5.93 7.00 -9.53
N ALA A 48 5.37 8.21 -9.57
CA ALA A 48 4.45 8.69 -8.53
C ALA A 48 3.19 7.81 -8.44
N GLU A 49 2.63 7.40 -9.58
CA GLU A 49 1.52 6.46 -9.65
C GLU A 49 1.89 5.09 -9.04
N ALA A 50 3.09 4.58 -9.35
CA ALA A 50 3.57 3.34 -8.76
C ALA A 50 3.69 3.44 -7.22
N VAL A 51 4.20 4.56 -6.70
CA VAL A 51 4.30 4.85 -5.24
C VAL A 51 2.91 4.90 -4.60
N TYR A 52 1.96 5.56 -5.25
CA TYR A 52 0.58 5.62 -4.80
C TYR A 52 -0.04 4.21 -4.72
N LEU A 53 0.13 3.41 -5.77
CA LEU A 53 -0.34 2.02 -5.83
C LEU A 53 0.36 1.10 -4.82
N CYS A 54 1.59 1.41 -4.41
CA CYS A 54 2.31 0.67 -3.39
C CYS A 54 1.99 1.14 -1.96
N GLU A 55 1.13 2.15 -1.79
CA GLU A 55 0.67 2.65 -0.50
C GLU A 55 1.85 2.95 0.48
N GLY A 56 2.91 3.57 -0.04
CA GLY A 56 4.10 3.92 0.74
C GLY A 56 5.03 2.73 1.08
N GLY A 57 4.87 1.59 0.40
CA GLY A 57 5.81 0.47 0.45
C GLY A 57 7.11 0.72 -0.33
N ARG A 58 8.05 -0.21 -0.22
CA ARG A 58 9.28 -0.19 -1.01
C ARG A 58 8.96 -0.69 -2.42
N LEU A 59 9.35 0.09 -3.42
CA LEU A 59 9.21 -0.27 -4.83
C LEU A 59 10.54 -0.67 -5.43
N GLU A 60 10.54 -1.75 -6.20
CA GLU A 60 11.64 -2.14 -7.07
C GLU A 60 11.13 -2.18 -8.50
N ARG A 61 11.72 -1.35 -9.37
CA ARG A 61 11.39 -1.30 -10.80
C ARG A 61 11.90 -2.55 -11.49
N GLN A 62 11.06 -3.14 -12.34
CA GLN A 62 11.39 -4.27 -13.21
C GLN A 62 11.29 -3.80 -14.66
N ASP A 63 12.44 -3.75 -15.32
CA ASP A 63 12.54 -3.32 -16.72
C ASP A 63 12.17 -4.47 -17.66
N GLU A 64 10.87 -4.74 -17.74
CA GLU A 64 10.31 -5.64 -18.75
C GLU A 64 9.16 -4.93 -19.48
N ASP A 65 9.50 -4.20 -20.53
CA ASP A 65 8.55 -3.63 -21.48
C ASP A 65 8.04 -4.74 -22.41
N PHE A 66 6.91 -5.36 -22.06
CA PHE A 66 6.27 -6.34 -22.94
C PHE A 66 5.33 -5.66 -23.94
N PHE A 67 5.35 -6.10 -25.20
CA PHE A 67 4.46 -5.60 -26.26
C PHE A 67 3.01 -6.10 -26.12
N TRP A 68 2.79 -7.25 -25.47
CA TRP A 68 1.46 -7.80 -25.16
C TRP A 68 1.13 -7.57 -23.68
N ASN A 69 1.02 -6.31 -23.28
CA ASN A 69 0.99 -5.88 -21.88
C ASN A 69 -0.42 -5.58 -21.32
N GLY A 70 -1.46 -5.66 -22.16
CA GLY A 70 -2.84 -5.35 -21.78
C GLY A 70 -3.14 -3.85 -21.64
N CYS A 71 -2.21 -2.97 -22.02
CA CYS A 71 -2.41 -1.53 -21.99
C CYS A 71 -3.21 -1.03 -23.19
N SER A 72 -3.87 0.13 -23.03
CA SER A 72 -4.64 0.74 -24.11
C SER A 72 -3.72 1.27 -25.22
N LEU A 73 -4.28 1.44 -26.42
CA LEU A 73 -3.55 2.03 -27.55
C LEU A 73 -3.06 3.46 -27.27
N THR A 74 -3.70 4.18 -26.34
CA THR A 74 -3.30 5.53 -25.95
C THR A 74 -2.11 5.54 -24.99
N GLN A 75 -1.84 4.43 -24.30
CA GLN A 75 -0.74 4.24 -23.35
C GLN A 75 -0.05 2.90 -23.59
N PRO A 76 0.65 2.73 -24.73
CA PRO A 76 1.07 1.41 -25.21
C PRO A 76 2.23 0.80 -24.42
N ASN A 77 2.95 1.59 -23.61
CA ASN A 77 4.11 1.10 -22.86
C ASN A 77 3.68 0.68 -21.47
N ARG A 78 4.35 -0.32 -20.90
CA ARG A 78 4.08 -0.81 -19.54
C ARG A 78 5.38 -1.03 -18.81
N ILE A 79 5.53 -0.29 -17.72
CA ILE A 79 6.59 -0.52 -16.74
C ILE A 79 6.06 -1.40 -15.61
N ASN A 80 6.88 -2.33 -15.12
CA ASN A 80 6.52 -3.21 -14.02
C ASN A 80 7.29 -2.84 -12.76
N TYR A 81 6.67 -3.05 -11.60
CA TYR A 81 7.31 -2.88 -10.30
C TYR A 81 6.95 -4.04 -9.38
N VAL A 82 7.88 -4.42 -8.50
CA VAL A 82 7.59 -5.24 -7.34
C VAL A 82 7.35 -4.30 -6.16
N CYS A 83 6.12 -4.29 -5.66
CA CYS A 83 5.76 -3.59 -4.44
C CYS A 83 5.98 -4.53 -3.25
N PHE A 84 6.87 -4.11 -2.37
CA PHE A 84 7.04 -4.67 -1.04
C PHE A 84 6.24 -3.80 -0.07
N PRO A 85 5.04 -4.25 0.33
CA PRO A 85 4.20 -3.49 1.23
C PRO A 85 4.97 -3.16 2.52
N PRO A 86 4.80 -1.95 3.08
CA PRO A 86 5.53 -1.58 4.26
C PRO A 86 5.08 -2.48 5.40
N ASP A 87 6.03 -3.00 6.17
CA ASP A 87 5.77 -3.83 7.34
C ASP A 87 4.74 -3.10 8.23
N LYS A 88 3.58 -3.71 8.50
CA LYS A 88 2.46 -2.99 9.16
C LYS A 88 2.84 -2.46 10.55
N ALA A 89 3.95 -2.91 11.15
CA ALA A 89 4.55 -2.29 12.33
C ALA A 89 4.79 -0.78 12.17
N LYS A 90 5.15 -0.30 10.97
CA LYS A 90 5.33 1.13 10.67
C LYS A 90 4.03 1.88 10.34
N ARG A 91 2.98 1.16 9.90
CA ARG A 91 1.65 1.77 9.65
C ARG A 91 0.85 1.94 10.94
N LEU A 92 0.95 1.00 11.87
CA LEU A 92 0.32 1.12 13.20
C LEU A 92 0.90 2.29 14.01
N SER A 93 2.21 2.55 13.92
CA SER A 93 2.84 3.69 14.61
C SER A 93 2.43 5.07 14.08
N THR A 94 1.94 5.15 12.83
CA THR A 94 1.45 6.41 12.25
C THR A 94 -0.05 6.63 12.48
N SER A 95 -0.83 5.57 12.73
CA SER A 95 -2.24 5.68 13.13
C SER A 95 -2.46 5.96 14.62
N ASP A 96 -1.43 5.78 15.46
CA ASP A 96 -1.47 6.08 16.91
C ASP A 96 -1.00 7.51 17.25
N SER A 97 -0.74 8.36 16.26
CA SER A 97 -0.49 9.78 16.53
C SER A 97 -1.80 10.46 16.92
N PRO A 98 -1.91 11.08 18.11
CA PRO A 98 -3.12 11.77 18.52
C PRO A 98 -3.33 12.93 17.53
N LYS A 99 -4.50 12.91 16.87
CA LYS A 99 -4.96 14.05 16.08
C LYS A 99 -5.07 15.26 17.03
N PRO A 100 -4.50 16.43 16.68
CA PRO A 100 -4.56 17.62 17.52
C PRO A 100 -6.01 18.09 17.75
#